data_AF-A0A7W1SMY1-F1
#
_entry.id   AF-A0A7W1SMY1-F1
#
_cell.length_a   1.000
_cell.length_b   1.000
_cell.length_c   1.000
_cell.angle_alpha   90.00
_cell.angle_beta   90.00
_cell.angle_gamma   90.00
#
_symmetry.space_group_name_H-M   'P 1'
#
loop_
_entity.id
_entity.type
_entity.pdbx_description
1 polymer ?
#
loop_
_entity_poly.entity_id
_entity_poly.type
_entity_poly.pdbx_seq_one_letter_code
_entity_poly.pdbx_strand_id
1 'polypeptide(L)'
;MKELALDYEYLIRRCHQCGRYGVPGANADTYRGLITKSIRYKEAKEKNEKGKSEASLETFIEASNEYFYRLGEVTAYLDTALEIGKKKFKSQLSETDIDNLDKIQEELYNADLDRIDTIIKKAEKIFVNAKIFP
;
A
#
# COMPACT_ATOMS: atom_id res chain seq x y z
N MET A 1 -6.51 8.73 8.76
CA MET A 1 -5.08 8.76 8.36
C MET A 1 -4.15 7.99 9.30
N LYS A 2 -4.16 8.22 10.63
CA LYS A 2 -3.27 7.46 11.55
C LYS A 2 -3.57 5.96 11.61
N GLU A 3 -4.83 5.57 11.51
CA GLU A 3 -5.27 4.16 11.57
C GLU A 3 -4.79 3.35 10.37
N LEU A 4 -4.93 3.88 9.16
CA LEU A 4 -4.63 3.14 7.93
C LEU A 4 -3.13 2.81 7.76
N ALA A 5 -2.24 3.67 8.26
CA ALA A 5 -0.82 3.38 8.32
C ALA A 5 -0.48 2.22 9.26
N LEU A 6 -1.22 2.09 10.36
CA LEU A 6 -1.08 0.94 11.25
C LEU A 6 -1.70 -0.31 10.63
N ASP A 7 -2.85 -0.20 9.96
CA ASP A 7 -3.48 -1.31 9.24
C ASP A 7 -2.54 -1.88 8.17
N TYR A 8 -1.85 -1.01 7.42
CA TYR A 8 -0.79 -1.40 6.49
C TYR A 8 0.30 -2.23 7.18
N GLU A 9 0.83 -1.74 8.31
CA GLU A 9 1.87 -2.43 9.05
C GLU A 9 1.37 -3.79 9.59
N TYR A 10 0.16 -3.80 10.17
CA TYR A 10 -0.45 -4.98 10.73
C TYR A 10 -0.72 -6.03 9.67
N LEU A 11 -1.18 -5.65 8.48
CA LEU A 11 -1.39 -6.56 7.37
C LEU A 11 -0.11 -7.28 6.96
N ILE A 12 0.98 -6.53 6.78
CA ILE A 12 2.28 -7.13 6.45
C ILE A 12 2.72 -8.08 7.56
N ARG A 13 2.65 -7.62 8.82
CA ARG A 13 3.03 -8.44 9.97
C ARG A 13 2.20 -9.71 10.08
N ARG A 14 0.89 -9.63 9.82
CA ARG A 14 -0.05 -10.74 9.82
C ARG A 14 0.31 -11.77 8.75
N CYS A 15 0.54 -11.33 7.52
CA CYS A 15 0.95 -12.23 6.44
C CYS A 15 2.28 -12.94 6.73
N HIS A 16 3.26 -12.21 7.29
CA HIS A 16 4.58 -12.76 7.58
C HIS A 16 4.64 -13.52 8.92
N GLN A 17 3.70 -13.31 9.85
CA GLN A 17 3.78 -13.68 11.27
C GLN A 17 5.04 -13.13 11.92
N CYS A 18 5.18 -11.81 11.93
CA CYS A 18 6.35 -11.15 12.48
C CYS A 18 6.01 -9.97 13.40
N GLY A 19 6.94 -9.71 14.31
CA GLY A 19 6.91 -8.51 15.13
C GLY A 19 7.20 -7.24 14.33
N ARG A 20 7.13 -6.10 15.00
CA ARG A 20 7.49 -4.80 14.42
C ARG A 20 8.94 -4.86 13.88
N TYR A 21 9.14 -4.34 12.66
CA TYR A 21 10.42 -4.38 11.95
C TYR A 21 10.97 -5.78 11.61
N GLY A 22 10.15 -6.83 11.72
CA GLY A 22 10.58 -8.20 11.44
C GLY A 22 10.86 -8.48 9.96
N VAL A 23 10.28 -7.67 9.05
CA VAL A 23 10.52 -7.73 7.60
C VAL A 23 10.52 -6.32 6.99
N PRO A 24 11.20 -6.10 5.85
CA PRO A 24 11.05 -4.89 5.07
C PRO A 24 9.57 -4.61 4.76
N GLY A 25 9.17 -3.34 4.86
CA GLY A 25 7.76 -2.94 4.69
C GLY A 25 6.88 -3.05 5.94
N ALA A 26 7.24 -3.85 6.95
CA ALA A 26 6.50 -3.93 8.23
C ALA A 26 6.78 -2.73 9.14
N ASN A 27 6.55 -1.52 8.60
CA ASN A 27 6.69 -0.24 9.27
C ASN A 27 5.62 0.73 8.76
N ALA A 28 4.74 1.20 9.65
CA ALA A 28 3.73 2.20 9.32
C ALA A 28 4.30 3.50 8.71
N ASP A 29 5.56 3.84 8.98
CA ASP A 29 6.19 5.04 8.42
C ASP A 29 6.42 4.96 6.90
N THR A 30 6.54 3.75 6.34
CA THR A 30 6.63 3.56 4.87
C THR A 30 5.38 4.13 4.20
N TYR A 31 4.21 3.74 4.69
CA TYR A 31 2.93 4.21 4.15
C TYR A 31 2.66 5.69 4.51
N ARG A 32 3.07 6.19 5.69
CA ARG A 32 3.04 7.63 6.00
C ARG A 32 3.90 8.45 5.03
N GLY A 33 5.04 7.89 4.60
CA GLY A 33 5.88 8.47 3.57
C GLY A 33 5.12 8.64 2.25
N LEU A 34 4.42 7.60 1.80
CA LEU A 34 3.55 7.67 0.62
C LEU A 34 2.48 8.78 0.74
N ILE A 35 1.76 8.84 1.87
CA ILE A 35 0.76 9.91 2.10
C ILE A 35 1.41 11.29 1.98
N THR A 36 2.55 11.49 2.62
CA THR A 36 3.25 12.79 2.60
C THR A 36 3.64 13.19 1.18
N LYS A 37 4.17 12.23 0.39
CA LYS A 37 4.54 12.49 -1.01
C LYS A 37 3.33 12.69 -1.92
N SER A 38 2.20 12.05 -1.65
CA SER A 38 0.97 12.27 -2.42
C SER A 38 0.44 13.70 -2.28
N ILE A 39 0.55 14.30 -1.09
CA ILE A 39 0.18 15.70 -0.84
C ILE A 39 1.08 16.63 -1.68
N ARG A 40 2.41 16.45 -1.58
CA ARG A 40 3.37 17.24 -2.38
C ARG A 40 3.11 17.12 -3.88
N TYR A 41 2.84 15.90 -4.36
CA TYR A 41 2.51 15.65 -5.76
C TYR A 41 1.24 16.38 -6.21
N LYS A 42 0.15 16.33 -5.42
CA LYS A 42 -1.10 17.04 -5.72
C LYS A 42 -0.87 18.55 -5.81
N GLU A 43 -0.17 19.13 -4.83
CA GLU A 43 0.15 20.56 -4.82
C GLU A 43 1.02 20.97 -6.03
N ALA A 44 2.04 20.18 -6.36
CA ALA A 44 2.92 20.46 -7.49
C ALA A 44 2.18 20.35 -8.83
N LYS A 45 1.29 19.35 -8.96
CA LYS A 45 0.43 19.16 -10.14
C LYS A 45 -0.45 20.39 -10.37
N GLU A 46 -1.18 20.83 -9.34
CA GLU A 46 -2.04 22.01 -9.44
C GLU A 46 -1.26 23.28 -9.82
N LYS A 47 -0.07 23.46 -9.24
CA LYS A 47 0.81 24.60 -9.57
C LYS A 47 1.27 24.56 -11.02
N ASN A 48 1.67 23.40 -11.53
CA ASN A 48 2.10 23.23 -12.91
C ASN A 48 0.96 23.40 -13.93
N GLU A 49 -0.26 23.01 -13.56
CA GLU A 49 -1.45 23.24 -14.39
C GLU A 49 -1.83 24.73 -14.47
N LYS A 50 -1.63 25.48 -13.38
CA LYS A 50 -1.93 26.92 -13.29
C LYS A 50 -0.80 27.82 -13.79
N GLY A 51 0.45 27.42 -13.63
CA GLY A 51 1.65 28.15 -14.01
C GLY A 51 2.51 27.32 -14.96
N LYS A 52 2.70 27.80 -16.20
CA LYS A 52 3.48 27.12 -17.24
C LYS A 52 4.92 27.64 -17.31
N SER A 53 5.63 27.61 -16.19
CA SER A 53 7.06 27.96 -16.14
C SER A 53 7.94 26.72 -16.16
N GLU A 54 9.21 26.87 -16.54
CA GLU A 54 10.18 25.77 -16.49
C GLU A 54 10.41 25.28 -15.05
N ALA A 55 10.51 26.21 -14.09
CA ALA A 55 10.66 25.88 -12.67
C ALA A 55 9.46 25.10 -12.08
N SER A 56 8.23 25.39 -12.54
CA SER A 56 7.04 24.64 -12.12
C SER A 56 6.99 23.24 -12.71
N LEU A 57 7.50 23.06 -13.93
CA LEU A 57 7.63 21.74 -14.57
C LEU A 57 8.64 20.87 -13.82
N GLU A 58 9.82 21.41 -13.50
CA GLU A 58 10.86 20.70 -12.75
C GLU A 58 10.35 20.24 -11.38
N THR A 59 9.69 21.14 -10.64
CA THR A 59 9.09 20.82 -9.34
C THR A 59 8.03 19.70 -9.46
N PHE A 60 7.23 19.72 -10.52
CA PHE A 60 6.22 18.69 -10.77
C PHE A 60 6.86 17.33 -11.08
N ILE A 61 7.91 17.30 -11.90
CA ILE A 61 8.64 16.06 -12.22
C ILE A 61 9.25 15.47 -10.96
N GLU A 62 9.92 16.28 -10.12
CA GLU A 62 10.52 15.82 -8.86
C GLU A 62 9.46 15.23 -7.92
N ALA A 63 8.36 15.95 -7.69
CA ALA A 63 7.28 15.48 -6.82
C ALA A 63 6.60 14.21 -7.36
N SER A 64 6.47 14.10 -8.69
CA SER A 64 5.94 12.90 -9.35
C SER A 64 6.83 11.69 -9.12
N ASN A 65 8.15 11.84 -9.33
CA ASN A 65 9.11 10.76 -9.15
C ASN A 65 9.10 10.24 -7.71
N GLU A 66 9.11 11.13 -6.72
CA GLU A 66 9.04 10.73 -5.31
C GLU A 66 7.74 10.01 -4.96
N TYR A 67 6.60 10.50 -5.47
CA TYR A 67 5.31 9.87 -5.23
C TYR A 67 5.24 8.48 -5.85
N PHE A 68 5.56 8.34 -7.14
CA PHE A 68 5.49 7.06 -7.85
C PHE A 68 6.51 6.05 -7.32
N TYR A 69 7.69 6.51 -6.87
CA TYR A 69 8.65 5.65 -6.19
C TYR A 69 8.07 5.06 -4.90
N ARG A 70 7.49 5.89 -4.01
CA ARG A 70 6.89 5.43 -2.76
C ARG A 70 5.64 4.57 -2.99
N LEU A 71 4.88 4.87 -4.02
CA LEU A 71 3.72 4.08 -4.41
C LEU A 71 4.18 2.68 -4.83
N GLY A 72 5.18 2.58 -5.71
CA GLY A 72 5.76 1.30 -6.12
C GLY A 72 6.33 0.50 -4.95
N GLU A 73 7.00 1.17 -4.01
CA GLU A 73 7.53 0.53 -2.79
C GLU A 73 6.40 -0.08 -1.92
N VAL A 74 5.35 0.70 -1.64
CA VAL A 74 4.19 0.22 -0.86
C VAL A 74 3.47 -0.91 -1.59
N THR A 75 3.24 -0.78 -2.89
CA THR A 75 2.60 -1.80 -3.73
C THR A 75 3.37 -3.11 -3.70
N ALA A 76 4.70 -3.06 -3.87
CA ALA A 76 5.55 -4.24 -3.86
C ALA A 76 5.52 -4.97 -2.51
N TYR A 77 5.55 -4.23 -1.40
CA TYR A 77 5.44 -4.81 -0.07
C TYR A 77 4.07 -5.46 0.18
N LEU A 78 2.99 -4.82 -0.25
CA LEU A 78 1.65 -5.39 -0.13
C LEU A 78 1.52 -6.65 -0.97
N ASP A 79 1.91 -6.62 -2.25
CA ASP A 79 1.83 -7.78 -3.13
C ASP A 79 2.60 -8.98 -2.57
N THR A 80 3.84 -8.74 -2.13
CA THR A 80 4.68 -9.76 -1.49
C THR A 80 4.01 -10.32 -0.23
N ALA A 81 3.49 -9.45 0.63
CA ALA A 81 2.82 -9.87 1.86
C ALA A 81 1.57 -10.71 1.56
N LEU A 82 0.71 -10.27 0.64
CA LEU A 82 -0.51 -11.00 0.27
C LEU A 82 -0.19 -12.38 -0.29
N GLU A 83 0.80 -12.49 -1.17
CA GLU A 83 1.23 -13.77 -1.74
C GLU A 83 1.76 -14.72 -0.65
N ILE A 84 2.55 -14.21 0.30
CA ILE A 84 3.04 -15.00 1.44
C ILE A 84 1.88 -15.42 2.33
N GLY A 85 0.97 -14.50 2.68
CA GLY A 85 -0.18 -14.78 3.52
C GLY A 85 -1.09 -15.85 2.92
N LYS A 86 -1.41 -15.75 1.63
CA LYS A 86 -2.19 -16.76 0.88
C LYS A 86 -1.55 -18.14 0.97
N LYS A 87 -0.25 -18.25 0.66
CA LYS A 87 0.48 -19.52 0.69
C LYS A 87 0.54 -20.11 2.09
N LYS A 88 0.86 -19.28 3.08
CA LYS A 88 1.06 -19.69 4.47
C LYS A 88 -0.24 -20.14 5.13
N PHE A 89 -1.35 -19.48 4.83
CA PHE A 89 -2.65 -19.70 5.47
C PHE A 89 -3.68 -20.36 4.56
N LYS A 90 -3.23 -21.03 3.49
CA LYS A 90 -4.09 -21.68 2.50
C LYS A 90 -5.14 -22.62 3.12
N SER A 91 -4.82 -23.29 4.23
CA SER A 91 -5.74 -24.20 4.92
C SER A 91 -6.77 -23.50 5.81
N GLN A 92 -6.55 -22.22 6.15
CA GLN A 92 -7.44 -21.41 6.99
C GLN A 92 -8.33 -20.47 6.16
N LEU A 93 -7.94 -20.18 4.92
CA LEU A 93 -8.67 -19.35 3.99
C LEU A 93 -9.67 -20.21 3.21
N SER A 94 -10.88 -19.68 3.00
CA SER A 94 -11.82 -20.30 2.07
C SER A 94 -11.38 -20.08 0.61
N GLU A 95 -11.92 -20.87 -0.32
CA GLU A 95 -11.67 -20.66 -1.77
C GLU A 95 -12.10 -19.25 -2.20
N THR A 96 -13.23 -18.76 -1.69
CA THR A 96 -13.70 -17.39 -1.93
C THR A 96 -12.73 -16.33 -1.38
N ASP A 97 -12.10 -16.58 -0.23
CA ASP A 97 -11.09 -15.66 0.31
C ASP A 97 -9.85 -15.62 -0.59
N ILE A 98 -9.41 -16.77 -1.09
CA ILE A 98 -8.28 -16.87 -2.02
C ILE A 98 -8.58 -16.11 -3.31
N ASP A 99 -9.74 -16.34 -3.93
CA ASP A 99 -10.19 -15.63 -5.14
C ASP A 99 -10.26 -14.11 -4.93
N ASN A 100 -10.71 -13.67 -3.75
CA ASN A 100 -10.76 -12.26 -3.41
C ASN A 100 -9.35 -11.67 -3.23
N LEU A 101 -8.42 -12.43 -2.64
CA LEU A 101 -7.03 -11.99 -2.52
C LEU A 101 -6.33 -11.92 -3.88
N ASP A 102 -6.62 -12.84 -4.80
CA ASP A 102 -6.12 -12.78 -6.19
C ASP A 102 -6.58 -11.50 -6.89
N LYS A 103 -7.88 -11.17 -6.81
CA LYS A 103 -8.43 -9.92 -7.37
C LYS A 103 -7.82 -8.68 -6.74
N ILE A 104 -7.56 -8.71 -5.43
CA ILE A 104 -6.90 -7.61 -4.73
C ILE A 104 -5.47 -7.41 -5.25
N GLN A 105 -4.73 -8.49 -5.52
CA GLN A 105 -3.39 -8.41 -6.12
C GLN A 105 -3.44 -7.89 -7.56
N GLU A 106 -4.45 -8.24 -8.35
CA GLU A 106 -4.67 -7.65 -9.68
C GLU A 106 -4.92 -6.13 -9.59
N GLU A 107 -5.71 -5.68 -8.61
CA GLU A 107 -5.97 -4.25 -8.36
C GLU A 107 -4.69 -3.47 -7.98
N LEU A 108 -3.68 -4.12 -7.38
CA LEU A 108 -2.42 -3.48 -6.95
C LEU A 108 -1.56 -2.98 -8.12
N TYR A 109 -1.56 -3.64 -9.28
CA TYR A 109 -0.66 -3.31 -10.41
C TYR A 109 -0.83 -1.89 -10.96
N ASN A 110 -2.02 -1.31 -10.82
CA ASN A 110 -2.33 0.05 -11.27
C ASN A 110 -3.00 0.87 -10.15
N ALA A 111 -2.64 0.59 -8.90
CA ALA A 111 -3.19 1.28 -7.76
C ALA A 111 -2.67 2.71 -7.66
N ASP A 112 -3.57 3.64 -7.34
CA ASP A 112 -3.24 4.94 -6.76
C ASP A 112 -3.42 4.88 -5.23
N LEU A 113 -3.17 5.97 -4.53
CA LEU A 113 -3.30 6.01 -3.07
C LEU A 113 -4.69 5.56 -2.59
N ASP A 114 -5.77 6.01 -3.22
CA ASP A 114 -7.13 5.69 -2.77
C ASP A 114 -7.47 4.20 -2.98
N ARG A 115 -6.93 3.60 -4.05
CA ARG A 115 -7.00 2.15 -4.28
C ARG A 115 -6.18 1.38 -3.25
N ILE A 116 -4.98 1.83 -2.88
CA ILE A 116 -4.18 1.22 -1.82
C ILE A 116 -4.95 1.19 -0.49
N ASP A 117 -5.60 2.30 -0.13
CA ASP A 117 -6.40 2.38 1.10
C ASP A 117 -7.52 1.34 1.14
N THR A 118 -8.17 1.14 0.00
CA THR A 118 -9.25 0.17 -0.16
C THR A 118 -8.71 -1.25 -0.10
N ILE A 119 -7.58 -1.51 -0.75
CA ILE A 119 -6.90 -2.82 -0.78
C ILE A 119 -6.51 -3.25 0.63
N ILE A 120 -5.88 -2.36 1.41
CA ILE A 120 -5.47 -2.65 2.80
C ILE A 120 -6.68 -3.10 3.62
N LYS A 121 -7.80 -2.35 3.56
CA LYS A 121 -9.02 -2.68 4.31
C LYS A 121 -9.66 -3.99 3.88
N LYS A 122 -9.74 -4.24 2.56
CA LYS A 122 -10.30 -5.48 2.01
C LYS A 122 -9.48 -6.69 2.48
N ALA A 123 -8.16 -6.62 2.36
CA ALA A 123 -7.26 -7.70 2.75
C ALA A 123 -7.26 -7.94 4.27
N GLU A 124 -7.18 -6.88 5.08
CA GLU A 124 -7.26 -7.01 6.55
C GLU A 124 -8.55 -7.73 6.98
N LYS A 125 -9.69 -7.36 6.38
CA LYS A 125 -10.98 -8.00 6.69
C LYS A 125 -10.96 -9.50 6.41
N ILE A 126 -10.34 -9.93 5.32
CA ILE A 126 -10.22 -11.36 4.97
C ILE A 126 -9.42 -12.11 6.05
N PHE A 127 -8.21 -11.65 6.35
CA PHE A 127 -7.36 -12.34 7.32
C PHE A 127 -7.93 -12.30 8.75
N VAL A 128 -8.54 -11.19 9.17
CA VAL A 128 -9.21 -11.09 10.47
C VAL A 128 -10.39 -12.06 10.58
N ASN A 129 -11.21 -12.17 9.54
CA ASN A 129 -12.33 -13.12 9.52
C ASN A 129 -11.86 -14.58 9.58
N ALA A 130 -10.72 -14.88 8.94
CA ALA A 130 -10.05 -16.17 9.03
C ALA A 130 -9.31 -16.38 10.37
N LYS A 131 -9.41 -15.45 11.33
CA LYS A 131 -8.77 -15.48 12.66
C LYS A 131 -7.24 -15.59 12.61
N ILE A 132 -6.63 -15.05 11.56
CA ILE A 132 -5.17 -14.99 11.41
C ILE A 132 -4.74 -13.66 12.00
N PHE A 133 -3.87 -13.63 13.01
CA PHE A 133 -3.40 -12.41 13.68
C PHE A 133 -1.87 -12.25 13.59
N PRO A 134 -1.31 -11.03 13.68
CA PRO A 134 0.13 -10.76 13.62
C PRO A 134 0.98 -11.56 14.60
#